data_AF-A0A2L2LLZ3-F1
#
_entry.id   AF-A0A2L2LLZ3-F1
#
_cell.length_a   1.000
_cell.length_b   1.000
_cell.length_c   1.000
_cell.angle_alpha   90.00
_cell.angle_beta   90.00
_cell.angle_gamma   90.00
#
_symmetry.space_group_name_H-M   'P 1'
#
loop_
_entity.id
_entity.type
_entity.pdbx_description
1 polymer ?
#
loop_
_entity_poly.entity_id
_entity_poly.type
_entity_poly.pdbx_seq_one_letter_code
_entity_poly.pdbx_strand_id
1 'polypeptide(L)' 'METTGLGDERSLPVVKSGATLEAAAKVLTNSSHDTAVVAGENGRHLGTVCLRQITSALSSTIEAGENA' A
#
# COMPACT_ATOMS: atom_id res chain seq x y z
N MET A 1 -6.82 21.47 -27.38
CA MET A 1 -7.39 21.21 -26.03
C MET A 1 -6.23 20.85 -25.14
N GLU A 2 -5.74 21.79 -24.35
CA GLU A 2 -4.68 21.57 -23.36
C GLU A 2 -5.30 21.70 -21.96
N THR A 3 -5.18 20.64 -21.15
CA THR A 3 -5.12 20.70 -19.68
C THR A 3 -4.32 19.49 -19.18
N THR A 4 -3.04 19.74 -18.91
CA THR A 4 -2.28 19.31 -17.72
C THR A 4 -2.66 18.00 -16.99
N GLY A 5 -1.69 17.10 -16.92
CA GLY A 5 -1.63 16.03 -15.93
C GLY A 5 -0.19 15.62 -15.66
N LEU A 6 0.64 16.54 -15.17
CA LEU A 6 1.88 16.18 -14.46
C LEU A 6 1.48 15.42 -13.19
N GLY A 7 1.26 14.10 -13.27
CA GLY A 7 0.74 13.34 -12.12
C GLY A 7 1.22 11.90 -12.01
N ASP A 8 1.66 11.28 -13.10
CA ASP A 8 1.88 9.83 -13.14
C ASP A 8 3.20 9.35 -12.50
N GLU A 9 4.12 10.27 -12.19
CA GLU A 9 5.39 9.97 -11.49
C GLU A 9 5.42 10.49 -10.04
N ARG A 10 4.40 11.26 -9.60
CA ARG A 10 4.30 11.81 -8.23
C ARG A 10 3.14 11.22 -7.42
N SER A 11 2.29 10.42 -8.05
CA SER A 11 1.18 9.78 -7.36
C SER A 11 1.69 8.54 -6.65
N LEU A 12 1.59 8.55 -5.32
CA LEU A 12 1.92 7.37 -4.52
C LEU A 12 1.10 6.17 -4.99
N PRO A 13 1.69 4.96 -5.06
CA PRO A 13 0.97 3.76 -5.44
C PRO A 13 -0.28 3.57 -4.57
N VAL A 14 -1.38 3.11 -5.17
CA VAL A 14 -2.64 2.93 -4.46
C VAL A 14 -2.92 1.44 -4.26
N VAL A 15 -3.26 1.06 -3.04
CA VAL A 15 -3.62 -0.30 -2.63
C VAL A 15 -5.06 -0.31 -2.13
N LYS A 16 -5.85 -1.29 -2.56
CA LYS A 16 -7.23 -1.43 -2.09
C LYS A 16 -7.29 -1.94 -0.65
N SER A 17 -8.23 -1.40 0.12
CA SER A 17 -8.53 -1.84 1.48
C SER A 17 -9.14 -3.24 1.39
N GLY A 18 -8.47 -4.22 1.97
CA GLY A 18 -8.79 -5.64 1.79
C GLY A 18 -7.76 -6.41 0.93
N ALA A 19 -6.80 -5.73 0.32
CA ALA A 19 -5.64 -6.39 -0.26
C ALA A 19 -4.77 -7.01 0.84
N THR A 20 -4.16 -8.16 0.55
CA THR A 20 -3.19 -8.79 1.47
C THR A 20 -1.91 -7.97 1.56
N LEU A 21 -1.17 -8.16 2.65
CA LEU A 21 0.15 -7.55 2.85
C LEU A 21 1.11 -7.88 1.70
N GLU A 22 1.09 -9.12 1.18
CA GLU A 22 1.89 -9.54 0.02
C GLU A 22 1.49 -8.80 -1.27
N ALA A 23 0.19 -8.61 -1.51
CA ALA A 23 -0.28 -7.86 -2.67
C ALA A 23 0.14 -6.39 -2.57
N ALA A 24 0.05 -5.79 -1.38
CA ALA A 24 0.52 -4.43 -1.12
C ALA A 24 2.04 -4.31 -1.33
N ALA A 25 2.82 -5.27 -0.82
CA ALA A 25 4.26 -5.33 -1.02
C ALA A 25 4.60 -5.39 -2.51
N LYS A 26 3.93 -6.25 -3.28
CA LYS A 26 4.17 -6.40 -4.71
C LYS A 26 3.95 -5.10 -5.48
N VAL A 27 2.89 -4.34 -5.16
CA VAL A 27 2.62 -3.04 -5.79
C VAL A 27 3.74 -2.04 -5.49
N LEU A 28 4.21 -2.03 -4.23
CA LEU A 28 5.31 -1.18 -3.80
C LEU A 28 6.64 -1.57 -4.45
N THR A 29 6.95 -2.86 -4.57
CA THR A 29 8.19 -3.34 -5.23
C THR A 29 8.21 -3.07 -6.74
N ASN A 30 7.03 -2.96 -7.37
CA ASN A 30 6.90 -2.55 -8.77
C ASN A 30 6.87 -1.03 -8.94
N SER A 31 6.93 -0.26 -7.85
CA SER A 31 6.96 1.19 -7.84
C SER A 31 8.30 1.69 -7.32
N SER A 32 8.67 2.93 -7.65
CA SER A 32 9.85 3.61 -7.07
C SER A 32 9.58 4.21 -5.69
N HIS A 33 8.44 3.88 -5.06
CA HIS A 33 7.98 4.45 -3.82
C HIS A 33 7.85 3.35 -2.76
N ASP A 34 8.45 3.57 -1.59
CA ASP A 34 8.32 2.67 -0.45
C ASP A 34 6.99 2.82 0.31
N THR A 35 6.15 3.79 -0.09
CA THR A 35 4.86 4.10 0.56
C THR A 35 3.71 4.11 -0.44
N ALA A 36 2.59 3.53 -0.05
CA ALA A 36 1.36 3.44 -0.81
C ALA A 36 0.19 4.02 -0.03
N VAL A 37 -0.79 4.54 -0.76
CA VAL A 37 -2.07 5.00 -0.24
C VAL A 37 -3.04 3.82 -0.21
N VAL A 38 -3.65 3.56 0.93
CA VAL A 38 -4.73 2.59 1.12
C VAL A 38 -6.05 3.27 0.79
N ALA A 39 -6.70 2.84 -0.30
CA ALA A 39 -8.00 3.33 -0.73
C ALA A 39 -9.10 2.29 -0.46
N GLY A 40 -10.24 2.74 0.04
CA GLY A 40 -11.43 1.91 0.23
C GLY A 40 -12.11 1.55 -1.10
N GLU A 41 -13.13 0.71 -1.03
CA GLU A 41 -13.91 0.29 -2.21
C GLU A 41 -14.51 1.47 -2.99
N ASN A 42 -14.86 2.55 -2.29
CA ASN A 42 -15.38 3.79 -2.86
C ASN A 42 -14.29 4.76 -3.36
N GLY A 43 -13.03 4.31 -3.46
CA GLY A 43 -11.88 5.19 -3.79
C GLY A 43 -11.50 6.17 -2.68
N ARG A 44 -12.11 6.07 -1.50
CA ARG A 44 -11.82 6.94 -0.36
C ARG A 44 -10.48 6.59 0.26
N HIS A 45 -9.59 7.56 0.44
CA HIS A 45 -8.34 7.36 1.19
C HIS A 45 -8.65 6.94 2.64
N LEU A 46 -8.18 5.76 3.03
CA LEU A 46 -8.31 5.24 4.40
C LEU A 46 -7.03 5.40 5.20
N GLY A 47 -5.86 5.36 4.55
CA GLY A 47 -4.57 5.60 5.20
C GLY A 47 -3.41 5.36 4.25
N THR A 48 -2.20 5.26 4.79
CA THR A 48 -0.99 4.90 4.02
C THR A 48 -0.32 3.68 4.63
N VAL A 49 0.42 2.94 3.80
CA VAL A 49 1.20 1.78 4.21
C VAL A 49 2.55 1.79 3.50
N CYS A 50 3.63 1.50 4.22
CA CYS A 50 4.96 1.41 3.61
C CYS A 50 5.56 0.00 3.68
N LEU A 51 6.56 -0.28 2.84
CA LEU A 51 7.24 -1.58 2.79
C LEU A 51 7.75 -2.00 4.17
N ARG A 52 8.33 -1.06 4.93
CA ARG A 52 8.78 -1.33 6.30
C ARG A 52 7.64 -1.80 7.21
N GLN A 53 6.48 -1.14 7.15
CA GLN A 53 5.30 -1.55 7.93
C GLN A 53 4.79 -2.92 7.48
N ILE A 54 4.82 -3.20 6.18
CA ILE A 54 4.43 -4.51 5.64
C ILE A 54 5.38 -5.60 6.11
N THR A 55 6.69 -5.40 6.00
CA THR A 55 7.69 -6.35 6.51
C THR A 55 7.55 -6.55 8.01
N SER A 56 7.32 -5.47 8.78
CA SER A 56 7.07 -5.58 10.21
C SER A 56 5.80 -6.35 10.52
N ALA A 57 4.72 -6.13 9.78
CA ALA A 57 3.46 -6.84 9.97
C ALA A 57 3.57 -8.31 9.57
N LEU A 58 4.26 -8.62 8.46
CA LEU A 58 4.54 -10.00 8.02
C LEU A 58 5.44 -10.74 9.02
N SER A 59 6.49 -10.08 9.52
CA SER A 59 7.35 -10.63 10.57
C SER A 59 6.61 -10.78 11.88
N SER A 60 5.70 -9.86 12.21
CA SER A 60 4.85 -9.94 13.40
C SER A 60 3.72 -10.95 13.26
N THR A 61 3.36 -11.36 12.03
CA THR A 61 2.38 -12.43 11.77
C THR A 61 2.94 -13.79 12.20
N ILE A 62 4.27 -13.92 12.33
CA ILE A 62 4.91 -15.08 12.98
C ILE A 62 4.58 -15.11 14.49
N GLU A 63 4.20 -13.98 15.10
CA GLU A 63 3.82 -13.86 16.52
C GLU A 63 2.31 -13.62 16.76
N ALA A 64 1.47 -13.58 15.71
CA ALA A 64 0.01 -13.45 15.84
C ALA A 64 -0.73 -14.78 15.69
N GLY A 65 -0.02 -15.89 15.87
CA GLY A 65 -0.55 -17.26 15.91
C GLY A 65 -0.41 -17.96 17.26
N GLU A 66 0.01 -17.26 18.32
CA GLU A 66 0.17 -17.86 19.65
C GLU A 66 -0.12 -16.84 20.76
N ASN A 67 -1.42 -16.61 21.02
CA ASN A 67 -1.88 -16.35 22.39
C ASN A 67 -3.39 -16.64 22.48
N ALA A 68 -3.68 -17.87 22.93
CA ALA A 68 -4.86 -18.36 23.67
C ALA A 68 -6.27 -17.89 23.24
#